data_AF-B5W2Q3-F1
#
_entry.id   AF-B5W2Q3-F1
#
_cell.length_a   1.000
_cell.length_b   1.000
_cell.length_c   1.000
_cell.angle_alpha   90.00
_cell.angle_beta   90.00
_cell.angle_gamma   90.00
#
_symmetry.space_group_name_H-M   'P 1'
#
loop_
_entity.id
_entity.type
_entity.pdbx_description
1 polymer ?
#
loop_
_entity_poly.entity_id
_entity_poly.type
_entity_poly.pdbx_seq_one_letter_code
_entity_poly.pdbx_strand_id
1 'polypeptide(L)'
;MSQFIETPQIEELPDGSLIFRGATEPQNFFAGGSGDDIITGGDSDDTLYGGPGNDTIDGRGGNDLILGEEGHDSLIGGSGDDTIYGGEGNDTIDGQERSGIMDDYYV
;
A
#
# COMPACT_ATOMS: atom_id res chain seq x y z
N MET A 1 -15.95 -18.15 -23.48
CA MET A 1 -15.20 -16.91 -23.18
C MET A 1 -15.09 -16.87 -21.67
N SER A 2 -13.86 -16.95 -21.16
CA SER A 2 -13.58 -17.05 -19.73
C SER A 2 -14.10 -15.82 -19.01
N GLN A 3 -14.86 -16.01 -17.92
CA GLN A 3 -15.18 -14.91 -17.01
C GLN A 3 -13.89 -14.56 -16.27
N PHE A 4 -13.25 -13.46 -16.67
CA PHE A 4 -12.23 -12.83 -15.84
C PHE A 4 -12.97 -12.07 -14.75
N ILE A 5 -13.08 -12.71 -13.59
CA ILE A 5 -13.33 -11.99 -12.35
C ILE A 5 -11.97 -11.47 -11.91
N GLU A 6 -11.76 -10.15 -11.98
CA GLU A 6 -10.63 -9.44 -11.37
C GLU A 6 -10.82 -9.41 -9.85
N THR A 7 -10.93 -10.58 -9.23
CA THR A 7 -11.03 -10.66 -7.77
C THR A 7 -9.67 -10.40 -7.17
N PRO A 8 -9.59 -9.59 -6.11
CA PRO A 8 -8.37 -9.44 -5.32
C PRO A 8 -7.81 -10.82 -4.95
N GLN A 9 -6.50 -11.00 -5.11
CA GLN A 9 -5.83 -12.23 -4.72
C GLN A 9 -5.29 -12.05 -3.30
N ILE A 10 -5.81 -12.84 -2.36
CA ILE A 10 -5.34 -12.92 -0.97
C ILE A 10 -4.73 -14.30 -0.77
N GLU A 11 -3.47 -14.35 -0.36
CA GLU A 11 -2.79 -15.58 0.06
C GLU A 11 -2.43 -15.45 1.55
N GLU A 12 -3.03 -16.29 2.38
CA GLU A 12 -2.72 -16.40 3.81
C GLU A 12 -1.64 -17.46 4.01
N LEU A 13 -0.55 -17.06 4.65
CA LEU A 13 0.60 -17.91 4.95
C LEU A 13 0.41 -18.66 6.28
N PRO A 14 1.11 -19.80 6.51
CA PRO A 14 0.93 -20.63 7.70
C PRO A 14 1.26 -19.95 9.04
N ASP A 15 1.96 -18.83 9.01
CA ASP A 15 2.30 -17.97 10.14
C ASP A 15 1.24 -16.89 10.44
N GLY A 16 0.23 -16.75 9.59
CA GLY A 16 -0.84 -15.76 9.71
C GLY A 16 -0.66 -14.52 8.83
N SER A 17 0.49 -14.39 8.16
CA SER A 17 0.76 -13.28 7.25
C SER A 17 -0.11 -13.34 5.98
N LEU A 18 -0.49 -12.18 5.46
CA LEU A 18 -1.25 -12.00 4.24
C LEU A 18 -0.39 -11.41 3.12
N ILE A 19 -0.53 -11.98 1.93
CA ILE A 19 -0.08 -11.37 0.68
C ILE A 19 -1.32 -10.90 -0.07
N PHE A 20 -1.47 -9.58 -0.16
CA PHE A 20 -2.54 -8.94 -0.91
C PHE A 20 -2.02 -8.39 -2.24
N ARG A 21 -2.66 -8.77 -3.35
CA ARG A 21 -2.41 -8.18 -4.67
C ARG A 21 -3.68 -7.53 -5.20
N GLY A 22 -3.67 -6.19 -5.24
CA GLY A 22 -4.76 -5.32 -5.64
C GLY A 22 -5.41 -5.68 -6.97
N ALA A 23 -6.74 -5.55 -6.98
CA ALA A 23 -7.63 -5.66 -8.15
C ALA A 23 -7.88 -4.27 -8.76
N THR A 24 -8.28 -4.20 -10.03
CA THR A 24 -8.65 -2.94 -10.73
C THR A 24 -9.99 -2.34 -10.28
N GLU A 25 -10.52 -2.75 -9.13
CA GLU A 25 -11.78 -2.22 -8.60
C GLU A 25 -11.55 -0.86 -7.93
N PRO A 26 -12.53 0.06 -8.01
CA PRO A 26 -12.37 1.40 -7.43
C PRO A 26 -12.44 1.34 -5.90
N GLN A 27 -11.39 1.89 -5.27
CA GLN A 27 -11.24 2.09 -3.82
C GLN A 27 -11.36 0.81 -2.99
N ASN A 28 -10.22 0.20 -2.68
CA ASN A 28 -10.19 -0.99 -1.87
C ASN A 28 -9.85 -0.70 -0.41
N PHE A 29 -10.36 -1.55 0.47
CA PHE A 29 -10.02 -1.56 1.90
C PHE A 29 -9.27 -2.86 2.21
N PHE A 30 -8.01 -2.78 2.61
CA PHE A 30 -7.16 -3.94 2.94
C PHE A 30 -6.66 -3.86 4.38
N ALA A 31 -6.69 -4.98 5.08
CA ALA A 31 -6.13 -5.13 6.42
C ALA A 31 -5.28 -6.42 6.45
N GLY A 32 -3.99 -6.29 6.72
CA GLY A 32 -3.02 -7.39 6.80
C GLY A 32 -3.28 -8.30 7.98
N GLY A 33 -3.59 -7.73 9.14
CA GLY A 33 -3.91 -8.52 10.32
C GLY A 33 -2.67 -8.67 11.20
N SER A 34 -2.28 -9.89 11.57
CA SER A 34 -1.13 -10.10 12.45
C SER A 34 -0.04 -10.86 11.73
N GLY A 35 1.21 -10.46 11.93
CA GLY A 35 2.36 -11.02 11.24
C GLY A 35 2.92 -10.02 10.23
N ASP A 36 4.02 -10.38 9.58
CA ASP A 36 4.65 -9.50 8.60
C ASP A 36 3.90 -9.61 7.27
N ASP A 37 3.15 -8.57 6.87
CA ASP A 37 2.24 -8.61 5.73
C ASP A 37 2.81 -7.93 4.48
N ILE A 38 2.36 -8.36 3.30
CA ILE A 38 2.68 -7.70 2.03
C ILE A 38 1.39 -7.25 1.37
N ILE A 39 1.16 -5.95 1.38
CA ILE A 39 -0.05 -5.33 0.85
C ILE A 39 0.30 -4.51 -0.37
N THR A 40 -0.36 -4.78 -1.49
CA THR A 40 -0.22 -3.96 -2.69
C THR A 40 -1.58 -3.49 -3.17
N GLY A 41 -1.76 -2.18 -3.23
CA GLY A 41 -2.91 -1.48 -3.80
C GLY A 41 -3.02 -1.58 -5.33
N GLY A 42 -3.94 -0.80 -5.87
CA GLY A 42 -4.21 -0.62 -7.29
C GLY A 42 -3.90 0.79 -7.77
N ASP A 43 -4.42 1.18 -8.94
CA ASP A 43 -4.27 2.55 -9.48
C ASP A 43 -5.41 3.48 -9.02
N SER A 44 -6.09 3.17 -7.91
CA SER A 44 -7.26 3.86 -7.38
C SER A 44 -7.06 4.18 -5.90
N ASP A 45 -7.76 5.21 -5.39
CA ASP A 45 -7.68 5.64 -3.99
C ASP A 45 -7.98 4.48 -3.01
N ASP A 46 -6.96 3.88 -2.43
CA ASP A 46 -7.07 2.71 -1.57
C ASP A 46 -6.93 3.10 -0.09
N THR A 47 -7.45 2.25 0.80
CA THR A 47 -7.20 2.32 2.24
C THR A 47 -6.53 1.03 2.71
N LEU A 48 -5.29 1.15 3.16
CA LEU A 48 -4.38 0.04 3.45
C LEU A 48 -3.99 0.06 4.94
N TYR A 49 -4.21 -1.05 5.64
CA TYR A 49 -3.80 -1.27 7.03
C TYR A 49 -2.86 -2.46 7.10
N GLY A 50 -1.65 -2.26 7.63
CA GLY A 50 -0.68 -3.32 7.91
C GLY A 50 -1.18 -4.18 9.06
N GLY A 51 -1.16 -3.61 10.27
CA GLY A 51 -1.54 -4.29 11.49
C GLY A 51 -0.32 -4.48 12.40
N PRO A 52 -0.38 -5.38 13.38
CA PRO A 52 0.81 -5.78 14.13
C PRO A 52 1.75 -6.67 13.31
N GLY A 53 2.96 -6.19 13.04
CA GLY A 53 3.98 -6.90 12.28
C GLY A 53 4.94 -5.94 11.58
N ASN A 54 5.95 -6.46 10.88
CA ASN A 54 6.80 -5.61 10.03
C ASN A 54 6.26 -5.68 8.60
N ASP A 55 5.41 -4.71 8.25
CA ASP A 55 4.61 -4.79 7.05
C ASP A 55 5.28 -4.10 5.85
N THR A 56 4.97 -4.58 4.66
CA THR A 56 5.36 -3.95 3.40
C THR A 56 4.10 -3.54 2.65
N ILE A 57 3.85 -2.24 2.55
CA ILE A 57 2.65 -1.69 1.92
C ILE A 57 3.03 -0.80 0.74
N ASP A 58 2.41 -1.03 -0.42
CA ASP A 58 2.59 -0.24 -1.65
C ASP A 58 1.22 0.20 -2.18
N GLY A 59 0.91 1.49 -2.07
CA GLY A 59 -0.33 2.12 -2.55
C GLY A 59 -0.44 2.18 -4.07
N ARG A 60 0.70 2.22 -4.76
CA ARG A 60 0.86 2.42 -6.22
C ARG A 60 0.33 3.74 -6.74
N GLY A 61 -0.96 3.93 -6.91
CA GLY A 61 -1.48 5.12 -7.58
C GLY A 61 -2.91 5.43 -7.18
N GLY A 62 -3.26 6.70 -7.22
CA GLY A 62 -4.46 7.18 -6.54
C GLY A 62 -4.08 7.96 -5.30
N ASN A 63 -5.07 8.48 -4.58
CA ASN A 63 -4.82 9.15 -3.31
C ASN A 63 -5.06 8.14 -2.18
N ASP A 64 -3.99 7.54 -1.68
CA ASP A 64 -4.10 6.40 -0.78
C ASP A 64 -4.07 6.83 0.70
N LEU A 65 -4.74 6.04 1.54
CA LEU A 65 -4.63 6.12 2.99
C LEU A 65 -3.92 4.86 3.50
N ILE A 66 -2.68 5.01 3.96
CA ILE A 66 -1.83 3.91 4.40
C ILE A 66 -1.57 4.01 5.91
N LEU A 67 -1.82 2.94 6.66
CA LEU A 67 -1.54 2.82 8.08
C LEU A 67 -0.68 1.57 8.33
N GLY A 68 0.55 1.72 8.82
CA GLY A 68 1.43 0.61 9.20
C GLY A 68 0.97 -0.07 10.50
N GLU A 69 0.61 0.73 11.51
CA GLU A 69 0.22 0.28 12.85
C GLU A 69 1.41 -0.11 13.75
N GLU A 70 1.58 -1.36 14.18
CA GLU A 70 2.63 -1.73 15.15
C GLU A 70 3.76 -2.50 14.46
N GLY A 71 4.98 -1.96 14.42
CA GLY A 71 6.17 -2.71 13.99
C GLY A 71 7.19 -1.88 13.23
N HIS A 72 8.01 -2.52 12.39
CA HIS A 72 8.98 -1.82 11.55
C HIS A 72 8.54 -1.88 10.10
N ASP A 73 7.73 -0.90 9.69
CA ASP A 73 7.04 -0.97 8.42
C ASP A 73 7.81 -0.35 7.26
N SER A 74 7.54 -0.82 6.05
CA SER A 74 7.99 -0.24 4.79
C SER A 74 6.77 0.19 3.99
N LEU A 75 6.47 1.49 4.02
CA LEU A 75 5.26 2.08 3.43
C LEU A 75 5.62 2.92 2.22
N ILE A 76 5.02 2.61 1.07
CA ILE A 76 5.18 3.33 -0.19
C ILE A 76 3.81 3.86 -0.61
N GLY A 77 3.67 5.18 -0.74
CA GLY A 77 2.43 5.82 -1.21
C GLY A 77 2.22 5.57 -2.69
N GLY A 78 3.23 5.93 -3.49
CA GLY A 78 3.14 5.82 -4.94
C GLY A 78 2.76 7.15 -5.56
N SER A 79 1.93 7.14 -6.59
CA SER A 79 1.54 8.35 -7.33
C SER A 79 0.20 8.90 -6.87
N GLY A 80 0.20 10.08 -6.26
CA GLY A 80 -1.01 10.81 -5.89
C GLY A 80 -0.84 11.48 -4.53
N ASP A 81 -1.88 12.17 -4.08
CA ASP A 81 -1.87 12.84 -2.79
C ASP A 81 -2.11 11.82 -1.67
N ASP A 82 -1.06 11.10 -1.28
CA ASP A 82 -1.13 10.02 -0.29
C ASP A 82 -1.08 10.53 1.16
N THR A 83 -1.79 9.83 2.04
CA THR A 83 -1.74 10.00 3.49
C THR A 83 -1.18 8.74 4.14
N ILE A 84 0.04 8.82 4.67
CA ILE A 84 0.74 7.66 5.25
C ILE A 84 1.00 7.88 6.75
N TYR A 85 0.59 6.90 7.57
CA TYR A 85 0.87 6.82 9.00
C TYR A 85 1.70 5.57 9.27
N GLY A 86 2.96 5.74 9.68
CA GLY A 86 3.84 4.64 10.11
C GLY A 86 3.25 3.89 11.30
N GLY A 87 3.02 4.60 12.39
CA GLY A 87 2.49 4.01 13.61
C GLY A 87 3.57 3.88 14.68
N GLU A 88 3.55 2.79 15.45
CA GLU A 88 4.56 2.50 16.46
C GLU A 88 5.74 1.75 15.85
N GLY A 89 6.95 2.28 16.04
CA GLY A 89 8.19 1.58 15.71
C GLY A 89 9.13 2.43 14.87
N ASN A 90 9.88 1.78 13.99
CA ASN A 90 10.89 2.44 13.15
C ASN A 90 10.53 2.18 11.70
N ASP A 91 9.80 3.12 11.12
CA ASP A 91 9.19 2.92 9.81
C ASP A 91 10.00 3.60 8.72
N THR A 92 9.97 3.00 7.53
CA THR A 92 10.48 3.59 6.31
C THR A 92 9.28 4.01 5.46
N ILE A 93 9.11 5.32 5.27
CA ILE A 93 7.99 5.88 4.51
C ILE A 93 8.52 6.57 3.26
N ASP A 94 8.05 6.14 2.10
CA ASP A 94 8.28 6.76 0.80
C ASP A 94 6.95 7.20 0.19
N GLY A 95 6.59 8.46 0.38
CA GLY A 95 5.35 9.03 -0.16
C GLY A 95 5.39 9.35 -1.66
N GLN A 96 6.48 9.05 -2.39
CA GLN A 96 6.69 9.30 -3.83
C GLN A 96 5.87 10.42 -4.49
N GLU A 97 5.84 11.60 -3.87
CA GLU A 97 5.29 12.77 -4.54
C GLU A 97 6.24 13.21 -5.66
N ARG A 98 5.81 12.92 -6.90
CA ARG A 98 6.33 13.36 -8.19
C ARG A 98 7.68 14.06 -8.08
N SER A 99 8.74 13.30 -8.38
CA SER A 99 10.10 13.81 -8.61
C SER A 99 10.06 15.26 -9.12
N GLY A 100 10.42 16.17 -8.23
CA GLY A 100 10.57 17.59 -8.51
C GLY A 100 11.75 17.84 -9.45
N ILE A 101 11.70 17.29 -10.66
CA ILE A 101 12.44 17.84 -11.80
C ILE A 101 11.66 19.04 -12.31
N MET A 102 11.87 20.16 -11.63
CA MET A 102 12.09 21.42 -12.33
C MET A 102 13.37 21.26 -13.15
N ASP A 103 13.23 21.07 -14.45
CA ASP A 103 14.18 21.60 -15.45
C ASP A 103 13.57 21.47 -16.86
N ASP A 104 12.61 22.35 -17.16
CA ASP A 104 12.58 22.96 -18.49
C ASP A 104 12.35 24.48 -18.36
N TYR A 105 13.51 25.16 -18.26
CA TYR A 105 13.85 26.48 -18.78
C TYR A 105 13.40 27.78 -18.06
N TYR A 106 14.36 28.30 -17.27
CA TYR A 106 14.87 29.69 -17.16
C TYR A 106 13.93 30.90 -17.42
N VAL A 107 13.94 31.81 -16.43
CA VAL A 107 13.53 33.24 -16.39
C VAL A 107 12.87 33.87 -17.62
#